data_AF-A0A832Y4G3-F1
#
_entry.id   AF-A0A832Y4G3-F1
#
_cell.length_a   1.000
_cell.length_b   1.000
_cell.length_c   1.000
_cell.angle_alpha   90.00
_cell.angle_beta   90.00
_cell.angle_gamma   90.00
#
_symmetry.space_group_name_H-M   'P 1'
#
loop_
_entity.id
_entity.type
_entity.pdbx_description
1 polymer ?
#
loop_
_entity_poly.entity_id
_entity_poly.type
_entity_poly.pdbx_seq_one_letter_code
_entity_poly.pdbx_strand_id
1 'polypeptide(L)' 'MAVAESKRLALAFDRWMASDEELRLWTLDKTSKMRGSREGQEGLSAFLERRPPDWSPDAE' A
#
# COMPACT_ATOMS: atom_id res chain seq x y z
N MET A 1 2.04 -4.77 6.35
CA MET A 1 2.23 -5.12 4.92
C MET A 1 2.67 -3.90 4.11
N ALA A 2 2.02 -2.74 4.24
CA ALA A 2 2.23 -1.53 3.44
C ALA A 2 3.71 -1.10 3.35
N VAL A 3 4.42 -1.04 4.48
CA VAL A 3 5.86 -0.68 4.50
C VAL A 3 6.71 -1.63 3.65
N ALA A 4 6.46 -2.94 3.75
CA ALA A 4 7.18 -3.94 2.97
C ALA A 4 6.84 -3.84 1.47
N GLU A 5 5.57 -3.58 1.13
CA GLU A 5 5.16 -3.35 -0.25
C GLU A 5 5.76 -2.07 -0.83
N SER A 6 5.84 -0.97 -0.07
CA SER A 6 6.53 0.26 -0.51
C SER A 6 7.98 -0.01 -0.87
N LYS A 7 8.68 -0.83 -0.08
CA LYS A 7 10.06 -1.25 -0.40
C LYS A 7 10.12 -2.07 -1.70
N ARG A 8 9.18 -2.99 -1.91
CA ARG A 8 9.10 -3.79 -3.14
C ARG A 8 8.80 -2.93 -4.37
N LEU A 9 7.92 -1.95 -4.24
CA LEU A 9 7.59 -1.01 -5.32
C LEU A 9 8.82 -0.21 -5.74
N ALA A 10 9.57 0.36 -4.78
CA ALA A 10 10.79 1.11 -5.08
C ALA A 10 11.83 0.26 -5.83
N LEU A 11 12.03 -1.00 -5.41
CA LEU A 11 12.91 -1.95 -6.09
C LEU A 11 12.42 -2.33 -7.50
N ALA A 12 11.10 -2.41 -7.70
CA ALA A 12 10.51 -2.72 -9.00
C ALA A 12 10.67 -1.56 -9.98
N PHE A 13 10.53 -0.31 -9.52
CA PHE A 13 10.68 0.89 -10.33
C PHE A 13 12.11 1.05 -10.85
N ASP A 14 13.11 0.81 -10.02
CA ASP A 14 14.54 0.85 -10.37
C ASP A 14 14.90 -0.11 -11.53
N ARG A 15 14.16 -1.22 -11.66
CA ARG A 15 14.41 -2.28 -12.65
C ARG A 15 13.37 -2.33 -13.75
N TRP A 16 12.53 -1.30 -13.87
CA TRP A 16 11.47 -1.28 -14.86
C TRP A 16 12.04 -1.07 -16.26
N MET A 17 11.77 -1.99 -17.18
CA MET A 17 12.27 -1.97 -18.56
C MET A 17 11.16 -1.83 -19.60
N ALA A 18 9.90 -1.77 -19.16
CA ALA A 18 8.73 -1.63 -20.01
C ALA A 18 8.33 -0.14 -20.16
N SER A 19 7.23 0.13 -20.84
CA SER A 19 6.75 1.50 -21.01
C SER A 19 6.23 2.14 -19.72
N ASP A 20 6.15 3.47 -19.70
CA ASP A 20 5.49 4.25 -18.65
C ASP A 20 4.00 3.89 -18.51
N GLU A 21 3.34 3.56 -19.62
CA GLU A 21 1.94 3.13 -19.63
C GLU A 21 1.76 1.82 -18.87
N GLU A 22 2.62 0.84 -19.15
CA GLU A 22 2.62 -0.44 -18.42
C GLU A 22 2.92 -0.24 -16.94
N LEU A 23 3.86 0.66 -16.60
CA LEU A 23 4.16 0.99 -15.21
C LEU A 23 2.94 1.58 -14.48
N ARG A 24 2.19 2.47 -15.14
CA ARG A 24 0.96 3.06 -14.59
C ARG A 24 -0.11 2.00 -14.35
N LEU A 25 -0.35 1.13 -15.32
CA LEU A 25 -1.34 0.06 -15.20
C LEU A 25 -0.97 -0.91 -14.08
N TRP A 26 0.31 -1.30 -14.01
CA TRP A 26 0.82 -2.18 -12.97
C TRP A 26 0.71 -1.56 -11.57
N THR A 27 1.10 -0.29 -11.40
CA THR A 27 0.98 0.41 -10.12
C THR A 27 -0.48 0.60 -9.69
N LEU A 28 -1.40 0.81 -10.64
CA LEU A 28 -2.83 0.90 -10.37
C LEU A 28 -3.38 -0.42 -9.81
N ASP A 29 -3.03 -1.57 -10.40
CA ASP A 29 -3.40 -2.89 -9.87
C ASP A 29 -2.81 -3.12 -8.46
N LYS A 30 -1.53 -2.80 -8.25
CA LYS A 30 -0.87 -2.96 -6.95
C LYS A 30 -1.52 -2.12 -5.85
N THR A 31 -1.76 -0.83 -6.12
CA THR A 31 -2.37 0.07 -5.14
C THR A 31 -3.84 -0.28 -4.87
N SER A 32 -4.58 -0.76 -5.88
CA SER A 32 -5.93 -1.29 -5.71
C SER A 32 -5.96 -2.48 -4.74
N LYS A 33 -5.06 -3.46 -4.93
CA LYS A 33 -4.92 -4.62 -4.01
C LYS A 33 -4.54 -4.21 -2.60
N MET A 34 -3.61 -3.27 -2.44
CA MET A 34 -3.21 -2.77 -1.13
C MET A 34 -4.38 -2.08 -0.42
N ARG A 35 -5.17 -1.27 -1.13
CA ARG A 35 -6.35 -0.59 -0.57
C ARG A 35 -7.43 -1.58 -0.15
N GLY A 36 -7.65 -2.64 -0.92
CA GLY A 36 -8.64 -3.69 -0.61
C GLY A 36 -8.19 -4.71 0.46
N SER A 37 -6.93 -4.67 0.88
CA SER A 37 -6.40 -5.57 1.91
C SER A 37 -6.95 -5.24 3.31
N ARG A 38 -6.83 -6.18 4.26
CA ARG A 38 -7.20 -5.95 5.66
C ARG A 38 -6.50 -4.70 6.24
N GLU A 39 -5.17 -4.62 6.11
CA GLU A 39 -4.40 -3.48 6.64
C GLU A 39 -4.79 -2.17 5.93
N GLY A 40 -5.10 -2.22 4.62
CA GLY A 40 -5.56 -1.04 3.88
C GLY A 40 -6.93 -0.54 4.34
N GLN A 41 -7.88 -1.45 4.59
CA GLN A 41 -9.21 -1.11 5.11
C GLN A 41 -9.14 -0.60 6.55
N GLU A 42 -8.36 -1.27 7.41
CA GLU A 42 -8.18 -0.87 8.80
C GLU A 42 -7.50 0.50 8.89
N GLY A 43 -6.47 0.78 8.08
CA GLY A 43 -5.83 2.09 8.05
C GLY A 43 -6.79 3.21 7.64
N LEU A 44 -7.69 2.92 6.68
CA LEU A 44 -8.72 3.87 6.28
C LEU A 44 -9.75 4.11 7.40
N SER A 45 -10.25 3.04 8.02
CA SER A 45 -11.19 3.13 9.15
C SER A 45 -10.58 3.89 10.33
N ALA A 46 -9.37 3.49 10.77
CA ALA A 46 -8.66 4.12 11.87
C ALA A 46 -8.40 5.62 11.62
N PHE A 47 -8.03 6.00 10.39
CA PHE A 47 -7.86 7.40 10.00
C PHE A 47 -9.17 8.20 10.09
N LEU A 48 -10.29 7.64 9.59
CA LEU A 48 -11.60 8.29 9.65
C LEU A 48 -12.12 8.43 11.09
N GLU A 49 -11.85 7.42 11.93
CA GLU A 49 -12.27 7.36 13.33
C GLU A 49 -11.31 8.08 14.29
N ARG A 50 -10.17 8.58 13.80
CA ARG A 50 -9.12 9.25 14.59
C ARG A 50 -8.61 8.40 15.75
N ARG A 51 -8.47 7.10 15.52
CA ARG A 51 -7.90 6.15 16.49
C ARG A 51 -6.59 5.56 15.95
N PRO A 52 -5.76 4.98 16.80
CA PRO A 52 -4.65 4.15 16.35
C PRO A 52 -5.20 2.96 15.53
N PRO A 53 -4.55 2.59 14.41
CA PRO A 53 -4.87 1.33 13.73
C PRO A 53 -4.46 0.12 14.59
N ASP A 54 -5.07 -1.05 14.37
CA ASP A 54 -4.88 -2.27 15.18
C ASP A 54 -3.43 -2.77 15.27
N TRP A 55 -2.59 -2.44 14.29
CA TRP A 55 -1.16 -2.78 14.28
C TRP A 55 -0.28 -1.75 14.99
N SER A 56 -0.85 -0.64 15.45
CA SER A 56 -0.09 0.39 16.15
C SER A 56 0.38 -0.12 17.51
N PRO A 57 1.62 0.18 17.94
CA PRO A 57 2.06 -0.08 19.31
C PRO A 57 1.21 0.64 20.37
N ASP A 58 0.52 1.72 19.96
CA ASP A 58 -0.38 2.51 20.81
C ASP A 58 -1.84 2.02 20.74
N ALA A 59 -2.12 0.92 20.04
CA ALA A 59 -3.41 0.25 20.09
C ALA A 59 -3.50 -0.53 21.41
N GLU A 60 -4.29 -0.03 22.36
CA GLU A 60 -4.61 -0.73 23.61
C GLU A 60 -5.39 -2.04 23.37
#